data_AF-A0A817ELQ8-F1
#
_entry.id   AF-A0A817ELQ8-F1
#
_cell.length_a   1.000
_cell.length_b   1.000
_cell.length_c   1.000
_cell.angle_alpha   90.00
_cell.angle_beta   90.00
_cell.angle_gamma   90.00
#
_symmetry.space_group_name_H-M   'P 1'
#
loop_
_entity.id
_entity.type
_entity.pdbx_description
1 polymer ?
#
loop_
_entity_poly.entity_id
_entity_poly.type
_entity_poly.pdbx_seq_one_letter_code
_entity_poly.pdbx_strand_id
1 'polypeptide(L)'
;MGQAESDFKALGNAFEDAGRAIQQGVQEAGNVIADGVCENIGKPLEAAGNAVGDTFQNAGDFIPKILPIFFPPPYAYQTYENQEELDRLKQEHDVIIQQHEELLQKMEEEKLNTFEQVATYEKIGVERFQQLAATVQPLKMERDKNLALFGITSTGKSTMINSLLGQKLAETGYGEITKVIQPYDGQSYRLYDVPGKNDDVSYFTVNYISFWKGLSYRLIIINHTVKEMTKVIKLLDAIQLQYDLIVNKFDQVPPEERDQFKQQIRDECQECQLQGVNHLWFVNAQRPQQFQTDWIEMVNYLTN
;
A
#
# COMPACT_ATOMS: atom_id res chain seq x y z
N MET A 1 29.31 10.46 4.69
CA MET A 1 28.92 9.63 3.54
C MET A 1 29.58 8.25 3.55
N GLY A 2 30.90 8.13 3.77
CA GLY A 2 31.58 6.83 3.72
C GLY A 2 31.13 5.75 4.72
N GLN A 3 30.66 6.11 5.93
CA GLN A 3 30.22 5.12 6.92
C GLN A 3 28.89 4.45 6.52
N ALA A 4 27.90 5.25 6.10
CA ALA A 4 26.61 4.72 5.68
C ALA A 4 26.73 3.78 4.46
N GLU A 5 27.58 4.13 3.50
CA GLU A 5 27.84 3.27 2.33
C GLU A 5 28.53 1.94 2.72
N SER A 6 29.43 1.98 3.69
CA SER A 6 30.05 0.78 4.28
C SER A 6 29.02 -0.09 5.00
N ASP A 7 28.11 0.52 5.78
CA ASP A 7 27.08 -0.19 6.54
C ASP A 7 26.05 -0.83 5.59
N PHE A 8 25.67 -0.14 4.50
CA PHE A 8 24.81 -0.70 3.45
C PHE A 8 25.45 -1.89 2.73
N LYS A 9 26.74 -1.79 2.43
CA LYS A 9 27.48 -2.88 1.79
C LYS A 9 27.59 -4.10 2.72
N ALA A 10 27.80 -3.88 4.02
CA ALA A 10 27.80 -4.94 5.01
C ALA A 10 26.43 -5.64 5.12
N LEU A 11 25.34 -4.86 5.09
CA LEU A 11 23.98 -5.39 5.09
C LEU A 11 23.68 -6.20 3.82
N GLY A 12 24.08 -5.69 2.65
CA GLY A 12 23.93 -6.41 1.38
C GLY A 12 24.65 -7.76 1.37
N ASN A 13 25.89 -7.79 1.87
CA ASN A 13 26.65 -9.04 1.98
C ASN A 13 25.99 -10.04 2.95
N ALA A 14 25.43 -9.57 4.08
CA ALA A 14 24.75 -10.43 5.05
C ALA A 14 23.49 -11.10 4.46
N PHE A 15 22.71 -10.37 3.64
CA PHE A 15 21.58 -10.96 2.91
C PHE A 15 22.03 -11.97 1.85
N GLU A 16 23.13 -11.69 1.15
CA GLU A 16 23.67 -12.61 0.15
C GLU A 16 24.17 -13.92 0.79
N ASP A 17 24.81 -13.83 1.96
CA ASP A 17 25.28 -14.98 2.73
C ASP A 17 24.10 -15.81 3.30
N ALA A 18 23.05 -15.16 3.79
CA ALA A 18 21.82 -15.83 4.21
C ALA A 18 21.15 -16.58 3.04
N GLY A 19 21.09 -15.95 1.86
CA GLY A 19 20.57 -16.57 0.65
C GLY A 19 21.36 -17.81 0.23
N ARG A 20 22.70 -17.74 0.29
CA ARG A 20 23.58 -18.88 0.01
C ARG A 20 23.37 -20.04 1.00
N ALA A 21 23.25 -19.75 2.29
CA ALA A 21 23.04 -20.76 3.32
C ALA A 21 21.71 -21.51 3.14
N ILE A 22 20.63 -20.77 2.82
CA ILE A 22 19.31 -21.37 2.53
C ILE A 22 19.40 -22.27 1.28
N GLN A 23 20.05 -21.78 0.22
CA GLN A 23 20.21 -22.55 -1.01
C GLN A 23 20.99 -23.86 -0.77
N GLN A 24 22.06 -23.81 0.01
CA GLN A 24 22.83 -25.00 0.40
C GLN A 24 21.99 -25.98 1.22
N GLY A 25 21.26 -25.50 2.23
CA GLY A 25 20.41 -26.36 3.07
C GLY A 25 19.30 -27.05 2.27
N VAL A 26 18.68 -26.36 1.30
CA VAL A 26 17.68 -26.96 0.39
C VAL A 26 18.32 -28.00 -0.52
N GLN A 27 19.51 -27.74 -1.04
CA GLN A 27 20.23 -28.67 -1.91
C GLN A 27 20.66 -29.94 -1.17
N GLU A 28 21.18 -29.80 0.06
CA GLU A 28 21.54 -30.93 0.92
C GLU A 28 20.32 -31.76 1.32
N ALA A 29 19.20 -31.12 1.68
CA ALA A 29 17.95 -31.82 1.97
C ALA A 29 17.43 -32.57 0.73
N GLY A 30 17.52 -31.97 -0.46
CA GLY A 30 17.16 -32.61 -1.72
C GLY A 30 18.00 -33.85 -2.02
N ASN A 31 19.31 -33.81 -1.76
CA ASN A 31 20.20 -34.95 -1.96
C ASN A 31 19.91 -36.10 -0.96
N VAL A 32 19.62 -35.78 0.31
CA VAL A 32 19.25 -36.79 1.31
C VAL A 32 17.92 -37.48 0.96
N ILE A 33 16.96 -36.73 0.40
CA ILE A 33 15.71 -37.30 -0.11
C ILE A 33 15.97 -38.20 -1.33
N ALA A 34 16.87 -37.80 -2.23
CA ALA A 34 17.24 -38.60 -3.40
C ALA A 34 17.95 -39.92 -3.03
N ASP A 35 18.73 -39.92 -1.95
CA ASP A 35 19.46 -41.09 -1.46
C ASP A 35 18.59 -42.04 -0.58
N GLY A 36 17.32 -41.71 -0.35
CA GLY A 36 16.33 -42.60 0.29
C GLY A 36 16.50 -42.80 1.80
N VAL A 37 17.34 -42.01 2.48
CA VAL A 37 17.60 -42.11 3.92
C VAL A 37 16.72 -41.10 4.69
N CYS A 38 15.48 -41.49 5.00
CA CYS A 38 14.51 -40.60 5.66
C CYS A 38 14.73 -40.39 7.18
N GLU A 39 15.65 -41.09 7.83
CA GLU A 39 15.75 -41.06 9.30
C GLU A 39 16.56 -39.88 9.87
N ASN A 40 17.29 -39.11 9.07
CA ASN A 40 18.18 -38.05 9.58
C ASN A 40 17.99 -36.64 8.96
N ILE A 41 16.87 -36.41 8.25
CA ILE A 41 16.55 -35.12 7.60
C ILE A 41 16.46 -33.94 8.60
N GLY A 42 16.19 -34.23 9.88
CA GLY A 42 16.02 -33.20 10.92
C GLY A 42 17.29 -32.41 11.24
N LYS A 43 18.46 -33.04 11.32
CA LYS A 43 19.69 -32.35 11.75
C LYS A 43 20.23 -31.32 10.75
N PRO A 44 20.24 -31.58 9.42
CA PRO A 44 20.64 -30.58 8.43
C PRO A 44 19.67 -29.39 8.39
N LEU A 45 18.36 -29.64 8.50
CA LEU A 45 17.34 -28.58 8.55
C LEU A 45 17.42 -27.75 9.84
N GLU A 46 17.71 -28.38 10.97
CA GLU A 46 17.91 -27.69 12.26
C GLU A 46 19.17 -26.81 12.23
N ALA A 47 20.27 -27.31 11.65
CA ALA A 47 21.49 -26.51 11.48
C ALA A 47 21.28 -25.32 10.53
N ALA A 48 20.55 -25.51 9.43
CA ALA A 48 20.18 -24.42 8.51
C ALA A 48 19.23 -23.42 9.19
N GLY A 49 18.26 -23.89 9.96
CA GLY A 49 17.34 -23.06 10.73
C GLY A 49 18.06 -22.21 11.78
N ASN A 50 19.01 -22.79 12.51
CA ASN A 50 19.81 -22.08 13.51
C ASN A 50 20.74 -21.03 12.87
N ALA A 51 21.40 -21.36 11.75
CA ALA A 51 22.25 -20.40 11.03
C ALA A 51 21.45 -19.21 10.46
N VAL A 52 20.23 -19.48 9.97
CA VAL A 52 19.30 -18.43 9.53
C VAL A 52 18.83 -17.60 10.73
N GLY A 53 18.45 -18.25 11.84
CA GLY A 53 18.05 -17.61 13.09
C GLY A 53 19.12 -16.67 13.64
N ASP A 54 20.36 -17.12 13.75
CA ASP A 54 21.49 -16.31 14.22
C ASP A 54 21.75 -15.11 13.29
N THR A 55 21.59 -15.29 11.98
CA THR A 55 21.74 -14.20 11.00
C THR A 55 20.63 -13.15 11.14
N PHE A 56 19.37 -13.59 11.33
CA PHE A 56 18.24 -12.70 11.58
C PHE A 56 18.32 -12.01 12.94
N GLN A 57 18.84 -12.67 13.97
CA GLN A 57 19.02 -12.09 15.29
C GLN A 57 20.11 -11.01 15.29
N ASN A 58 21.23 -11.26 14.60
CA ASN A 58 22.28 -10.26 14.41
C ASN A 58 21.80 -9.07 13.55
N ALA A 59 20.93 -9.30 12.55
CA ALA A 59 20.27 -8.23 11.80
C ALA A 59 19.25 -7.46 12.66
N GLY A 60 18.51 -8.18 13.52
CA GLY A 60 17.56 -7.65 14.49
C GLY A 60 18.21 -6.70 15.50
N ASP A 61 19.42 -6.97 15.96
CA ASP A 61 20.19 -6.09 16.84
C ASP A 61 20.77 -4.84 16.12
N PHE A 62 20.81 -4.88 14.79
CA PHE A 62 21.29 -3.79 13.93
C PHE A 62 20.16 -2.81 13.57
N ILE A 63 18.92 -3.30 13.44
CA ILE A 63 17.73 -2.54 13.03
C ILE A 63 17.39 -1.36 13.97
N PRO A 64 17.40 -1.48 15.31
CA PRO A 64 17.12 -0.38 16.24
C PRO A 64 18.10 0.79 16.15
N LYS A 65 19.34 0.55 15.70
CA LYS A 65 20.40 1.57 15.62
C LYS A 65 20.33 2.41 14.35
N ILE A 66 19.61 1.95 13.33
CA ILE A 66 19.49 2.60 12.03
C ILE A 66 18.06 3.15 11.80
N LEU A 67 17.07 2.64 12.52
CA LEU A 67 15.68 3.08 12.48
C LEU A 67 15.45 4.61 12.60
N PRO A 68 16.20 5.38 13.42
CA PRO A 68 16.02 6.85 13.46
C PRO A 68 16.49 7.57 12.20
N ILE A 69 17.19 6.89 11.28
CA ILE A 69 17.75 7.45 10.03
C ILE A 69 16.90 7.05 8.81
N PHE A 70 16.06 6.01 8.91
CA PHE A 70 15.28 5.47 7.79
C PHE A 70 13.78 5.77 7.82
N PHE A 71 13.28 6.32 8.93
CA PHE A 71 11.97 6.96 8.99
C PHE A 71 12.14 8.46 9.25
N PRO A 72 12.62 9.27 8.29
CA PRO A 72 12.28 10.69 8.37
C PRO A 72 10.74 10.75 8.26
N PRO A 73 10.03 11.48 9.13
CA PRO A 73 8.60 11.66 8.96
C PRO A 73 8.39 12.42 7.65
N PRO A 74 7.79 11.82 6.60
CA PRO A 74 7.38 12.61 5.47
C PRO A 74 6.01 13.13 5.82
N TYR A 75 5.94 14.43 6.04
CA TYR A 75 4.88 15.39 5.72
C TYR A 75 5.05 16.48 6.75
N ALA A 76 5.23 17.69 6.26
CA ALA A 76 5.36 18.88 7.07
C ALA A 76 4.29 18.82 8.17
N TYR A 77 4.73 18.71 9.43
CA TYR A 77 3.91 19.14 10.53
C TYR A 77 3.52 20.56 10.15
N GLN A 78 2.27 20.76 9.72
CA GLN A 78 1.66 22.03 10.05
C GLN A 78 1.89 22.15 11.54
N THR A 79 2.57 23.23 11.92
CA THR A 79 2.77 23.57 13.31
C THR A 79 1.39 23.54 13.92
N TYR A 80 1.06 22.43 14.60
CA TYR A 80 0.02 22.44 15.60
C TYR A 80 0.45 23.58 16.50
N GLU A 81 -0.29 24.68 16.49
CA GLU A 81 0.02 25.83 17.35
C GLU A 81 0.07 25.40 18.83
N ASN A 82 -0.49 24.22 19.12
CA ASN A 82 -0.43 23.54 20.39
C ASN A 82 0.31 22.19 20.31
N GLN A 83 1.59 22.19 20.66
CA GLN A 83 2.43 20.98 20.73
C GLN A 83 1.82 19.89 21.63
N GLU A 84 1.08 20.28 22.68
CA GLU A 84 0.42 19.34 23.60
C GLU A 84 -0.70 18.54 22.93
N GLU A 85 -1.44 19.14 22.00
CA GLU A 85 -2.52 18.46 21.28
C GLU A 85 -1.97 17.41 20.32
N LEU A 86 -0.85 17.71 19.66
CA LEU A 86 -0.16 16.75 18.81
C LEU A 86 0.39 15.57 19.61
N ASP A 87 1.01 15.84 20.76
CA ASP A 87 1.56 14.79 21.62
C ASP A 87 0.43 13.91 22.19
N ARG A 88 -0.73 14.49 22.51
CA ARG A 88 -1.93 13.73 22.89
C ARG A 88 -2.45 12.86 21.75
N LEU A 89 -2.59 13.39 20.55
CA LEU A 89 -3.04 12.62 19.38
C LEU A 89 -2.07 11.49 19.04
N LYS A 90 -0.76 11.73 19.18
CA LYS A 90 0.27 10.69 19.04
C LYS A 90 0.11 9.60 20.10
N GLN A 91 -0.08 9.96 21.36
CA GLN A 91 -0.34 8.99 22.42
C GLN A 91 -1.63 8.19 22.18
N GLU A 92 -2.72 8.83 21.77
CA GLU A 92 -3.96 8.14 21.41
C GLU A 92 -3.76 7.20 20.21
N HIS A 93 -2.98 7.63 19.22
CA HIS A 93 -2.61 6.81 18.06
C HIS A 93 -1.73 5.62 18.44
N ASP A 94 -0.72 5.82 19.28
CA ASP A 94 0.17 4.75 19.74
C ASP A 94 -0.61 3.72 20.55
N VAL A 95 -1.57 4.15 21.37
CA VAL A 95 -2.50 3.24 22.07
C VAL A 95 -3.38 2.47 21.09
N ILE A 96 -3.88 3.11 20.03
CA ILE A 96 -4.69 2.42 19.02
C ILE A 96 -3.85 1.41 18.23
N ILE A 97 -2.62 1.78 17.84
CA ILE A 97 -1.67 0.87 17.18
C ILE A 97 -1.37 -0.31 18.09
N GLN A 98 -1.02 -0.07 19.35
CA GLN A 98 -0.70 -1.12 20.30
C GLN A 98 -1.91 -2.04 20.55
N GLN A 99 -3.12 -1.48 20.66
CA GLN A 99 -4.34 -2.27 20.74
C GLN A 99 -4.65 -3.07 19.47
N HIS A 100 -4.24 -2.58 18.30
CA HIS A 100 -4.41 -3.27 17.03
C HIS A 100 -3.36 -4.38 16.86
N GLU A 101 -2.10 -4.10 17.21
CA GLU A 101 -1.01 -5.08 17.22
C GLU A 101 -1.28 -6.21 18.22
N GLU A 102 -1.70 -5.88 19.45
CA GLU A 102 -2.16 -6.89 20.42
C GLU A 102 -3.36 -7.69 19.90
N LEU A 103 -4.24 -7.07 19.10
CA LEU A 103 -5.35 -7.78 18.47
C LEU A 103 -4.84 -8.75 17.40
N LEU A 104 -3.95 -8.29 16.51
CA LEU A 104 -3.36 -9.10 15.43
C LEU A 104 -2.56 -10.27 15.99
N GLN A 105 -1.82 -10.03 17.08
CA GLN A 105 -1.06 -11.06 17.77
C GLN A 105 -2.01 -12.07 18.43
N LYS A 106 -3.10 -11.62 19.08
CA LYS A 106 -4.16 -12.51 19.56
C LYS A 106 -4.83 -13.28 18.41
N MET A 107 -4.98 -12.70 17.22
CA MET A 107 -5.53 -13.38 16.05
C MET A 107 -4.61 -14.48 15.52
N GLU A 108 -3.30 -14.25 15.51
CA GLU A 108 -2.30 -15.27 15.17
C GLU A 108 -2.26 -16.40 16.21
N GLU A 109 -2.34 -16.04 17.50
CA GLU A 109 -2.34 -16.99 18.61
C GLU A 109 -3.62 -17.82 18.68
N GLU A 110 -4.79 -17.22 18.41
CA GLU A 110 -6.08 -17.89 18.50
C GLU A 110 -6.42 -18.76 17.27
N LYS A 111 -5.60 -18.76 16.21
CA LYS A 111 -5.85 -19.46 14.93
C LYS A 111 -7.34 -19.47 14.61
N LEU A 112 -7.87 -18.32 14.16
CA LEU A 112 -9.29 -18.15 13.84
C LEU A 112 -9.80 -19.31 12.96
N ASN A 113 -10.43 -20.29 13.59
CA ASN A 113 -10.80 -21.56 12.95
C ASN A 113 -12.17 -21.46 12.24
N THR A 114 -12.83 -20.29 12.27
CA THR A 114 -14.15 -20.11 11.67
C THR A 114 -14.29 -18.78 10.92
N PHE A 115 -14.99 -18.83 9.79
CA PHE A 115 -15.27 -17.69 8.91
C PHE A 115 -16.08 -16.56 9.60
N GLU A 116 -16.92 -16.92 10.57
CA GLU A 116 -17.74 -15.98 11.34
C GLU A 116 -16.92 -15.08 12.29
N GLN A 117 -15.81 -15.59 12.80
CA GLN A 117 -14.91 -14.79 13.64
C GLN A 117 -14.22 -13.72 12.81
N VAL A 118 -13.71 -14.07 11.62
CA VAL A 118 -13.07 -13.12 10.68
C VAL A 118 -14.00 -11.97 10.32
N ALA A 119 -15.27 -12.26 9.98
CA ALA A 119 -16.26 -11.22 9.65
C ALA A 119 -16.59 -10.31 10.85
N THR A 120 -16.64 -10.86 12.06
CA THR A 120 -16.87 -10.08 13.29
C THR A 120 -15.68 -9.15 13.57
N TYR A 121 -14.45 -9.59 13.32
CA TYR A 121 -13.26 -8.77 13.50
C TYR A 121 -13.13 -7.65 12.46
N GLU A 122 -13.46 -7.92 11.19
CA GLU A 122 -13.55 -6.86 10.18
C GLU A 122 -14.52 -5.76 10.61
N LYS A 123 -15.67 -6.14 11.17
CA LYS A 123 -16.67 -5.19 11.67
C LYS A 123 -16.11 -4.32 12.80
N ILE A 124 -15.47 -4.92 13.81
CA ILE A 124 -14.86 -4.19 14.93
C ILE A 124 -13.76 -3.24 14.44
N GLY A 125 -12.91 -3.70 13.50
CA GLY A 125 -11.86 -2.88 12.90
C GLY A 125 -12.43 -1.65 12.18
N VAL A 126 -13.49 -1.84 11.38
CA VAL A 126 -14.18 -0.76 10.69
C VAL A 126 -14.83 0.22 11.67
N GLU A 127 -15.51 -0.26 12.71
CA GLU A 127 -16.12 0.61 13.73
C GLU A 127 -15.08 1.47 14.46
N ARG A 128 -13.93 0.90 14.84
CA ARG A 128 -12.83 1.65 15.45
C ARG A 128 -12.22 2.65 14.48
N PHE A 129 -12.05 2.27 13.22
CA PHE A 129 -11.58 3.16 12.17
C PHE A 129 -12.53 4.35 11.98
N GLN A 130 -13.85 4.11 12.00
CA GLN A 130 -14.85 5.17 11.93
C GLN A 130 -14.78 6.11 13.14
N GLN A 131 -14.60 5.58 14.35
CA GLN A 131 -14.45 6.38 15.57
C GLN A 131 -13.19 7.25 15.50
N LEU A 132 -12.06 6.68 15.11
CA LEU A 132 -10.81 7.42 14.92
C LEU A 132 -10.99 8.49 13.83
N ALA A 133 -11.59 8.12 12.70
CA ALA A 133 -11.86 9.07 11.64
C ALA A 133 -12.80 10.18 12.08
N ALA A 134 -13.75 9.97 12.98
CA ALA A 134 -14.61 11.04 13.47
C ALA A 134 -13.84 12.13 14.22
N THR A 135 -12.71 11.81 14.86
CA THR A 135 -11.90 12.77 15.62
C THR A 135 -10.77 13.40 14.79
N VAL A 136 -10.30 12.70 13.75
CA VAL A 136 -9.19 13.17 12.92
C VAL A 136 -9.61 14.31 11.99
N GLN A 137 -8.90 15.43 12.07
CA GLN A 137 -9.05 16.57 11.17
C GLN A 137 -8.40 16.32 9.80
N PRO A 138 -8.95 16.87 8.70
CA PRO A 138 -8.32 16.82 7.40
C PRO A 138 -6.94 17.50 7.42
N LEU A 139 -5.96 16.88 6.76
CA LEU A 139 -4.66 17.48 6.54
C LEU A 139 -4.85 18.70 5.63
N LYS A 140 -4.46 19.89 6.09
CA LYS A 140 -4.51 21.07 5.23
C LYS A 140 -3.39 20.96 4.19
N MET A 141 -3.78 21.06 2.93
CA MET A 141 -2.88 20.87 1.80
C MET A 141 -2.35 22.20 1.28
N GLU A 142 -1.20 22.19 0.59
CA GLU A 142 -0.56 23.40 0.07
C GLU A 142 -1.21 23.95 -1.21
N ARG A 143 -1.93 23.10 -1.95
CA ARG A 143 -2.62 23.44 -3.20
C ARG A 143 -4.12 23.33 -3.02
N ASP A 144 -4.88 23.97 -3.90
CA ASP A 144 -6.35 23.89 -3.90
C ASP A 144 -6.83 22.49 -4.34
N LYS A 145 -6.10 21.86 -5.26
CA LYS A 145 -6.42 20.53 -5.80
C LYS A 145 -5.33 19.52 -5.46
N ASN A 146 -5.69 18.51 -4.68
CA ASN A 146 -4.79 17.46 -4.21
C ASN A 146 -5.38 16.11 -4.60
N LEU A 147 -4.66 15.38 -5.45
CA LEU A 147 -5.11 14.14 -6.05
C LEU A 147 -4.17 13.03 -5.62
N ALA A 148 -4.68 11.97 -5.01
CA ALA A 148 -3.87 10.80 -4.70
C ALA A 148 -4.25 9.62 -5.58
N LEU A 149 -3.24 8.91 -6.07
CA LEU A 149 -3.39 7.71 -6.88
C LEU A 149 -3.15 6.50 -5.99
N PHE A 150 -4.20 5.72 -5.79
CA PHE A 150 -4.21 4.46 -5.07
C PHE A 150 -4.26 3.31 -6.07
N GLY A 151 -3.63 2.19 -5.75
CA GLY A 151 -3.64 1.02 -6.61
C GLY A 151 -2.50 0.08 -6.26
N ILE A 152 -2.67 -1.21 -6.53
CA ILE A 152 -1.61 -2.20 -6.36
C ILE A 152 -0.39 -1.86 -7.24
N THR A 153 0.72 -2.56 -7.01
CA THR A 153 1.92 -2.41 -7.84
C THR A 153 1.59 -2.74 -9.30
N SER A 154 2.25 -2.06 -10.24
CA SER A 154 2.08 -2.29 -11.68
C SER A 154 0.70 -1.97 -12.28
N THR A 155 -0.22 -1.30 -11.58
CA THR A 155 -1.47 -0.74 -12.18
C THR A 155 -1.24 0.48 -13.06
N GLY A 156 -0.02 1.02 -13.06
CA GLY A 156 0.35 2.17 -13.88
C GLY A 156 0.15 3.53 -13.22
N LYS A 157 0.19 3.61 -11.87
CA LYS A 157 0.17 4.88 -11.11
C LYS A 157 1.20 5.89 -11.62
N SER A 158 2.48 5.52 -11.65
CA SER A 158 3.56 6.41 -12.14
C SER A 158 3.36 6.83 -13.60
N THR A 159 2.87 5.93 -14.44
CA THR A 159 2.51 6.24 -15.83
C THR A 159 1.37 7.25 -15.92
N MET A 160 0.33 7.09 -15.09
CA MET A 160 -0.79 8.02 -14.99
C MET A 160 -0.32 9.41 -14.54
N ILE A 161 0.53 9.47 -13.51
CA ILE A 161 1.14 10.72 -13.02
C ILE A 161 1.88 11.44 -14.13
N ASN A 162 2.77 10.74 -14.84
CA ASN A 162 3.53 11.33 -15.95
C ASN A 162 2.62 11.84 -17.07
N SER A 163 1.52 11.14 -17.32
CA SER A 163 0.57 11.50 -18.38
C SER A 163 -0.29 12.70 -18.00
N LEU A 164 -0.72 12.79 -16.74
CA LEU A 164 -1.43 13.95 -16.20
C LEU A 164 -0.55 15.21 -16.19
N LEU A 165 0.72 15.05 -15.80
CA LEU A 165 1.70 16.16 -15.77
C LEU A 165 2.21 16.56 -17.16
N GLY A 166 2.06 15.69 -18.16
CA GLY A 166 2.63 15.88 -19.50
C GLY A 166 4.16 15.78 -19.55
N GLN A 167 4.80 15.20 -18.53
CA GLN A 167 6.26 15.06 -18.40
C GLN A 167 6.64 13.78 -17.64
N LYS A 168 7.82 13.23 -17.90
CA LYS A 168 8.33 12.00 -17.26
C LYS A 168 9.08 12.32 -15.97
N LEU A 169 8.37 12.46 -14.85
CA LEU A 169 8.95 12.73 -13.54
C LEU A 169 8.91 11.53 -12.59
N ALA A 170 7.81 10.77 -12.60
CA ALA A 170 7.68 9.57 -11.80
C ALA A 170 8.44 8.42 -12.45
N GLU A 171 9.24 7.71 -11.65
CA GLU A 171 9.95 6.53 -12.12
C GLU A 171 8.98 5.42 -12.52
N THR A 172 9.19 4.86 -13.72
CA THR A 172 8.39 3.75 -14.25
C THR A 172 9.29 2.52 -14.42
N GLY A 173 8.96 1.41 -13.77
CA GLY A 173 9.74 0.17 -13.84
C GLY A 173 9.07 -0.98 -13.07
N TYR A 174 9.64 -2.19 -13.16
CA TYR A 174 9.18 -3.34 -12.38
C TYR A 174 9.80 -3.31 -10.98
N GLY A 175 8.95 -3.31 -9.94
CA GLY A 175 9.35 -3.37 -8.52
C GLY A 175 8.56 -2.41 -7.62
N GLU A 176 8.50 -2.71 -6.32
CA GLU A 176 8.04 -1.76 -5.29
C GLU A 176 9.10 -0.68 -5.08
N ILE A 177 9.05 0.37 -5.89
CA ILE A 177 10.00 1.49 -5.79
C ILE A 177 9.50 2.50 -4.73
N THR A 178 8.18 2.66 -4.57
CA THR A 178 7.57 3.70 -3.74
C THR A 178 7.26 3.19 -2.32
N LYS A 179 8.08 3.55 -1.32
CA LYS A 179 7.83 3.24 0.12
C LYS A 179 7.16 4.39 0.89
N VAL A 180 7.12 5.58 0.31
CA VAL A 180 6.64 6.84 0.91
C VAL A 180 5.70 7.54 -0.07
N ILE A 181 4.64 8.22 0.39
CA ILE A 181 3.77 8.97 -0.52
C ILE A 181 4.57 10.12 -1.14
N GLN A 182 4.69 10.12 -2.47
CA GLN A 182 5.53 11.07 -3.19
C GLN A 182 4.69 12.15 -3.88
N PRO A 183 4.90 13.44 -3.58
CA PRO A 183 4.19 14.52 -4.24
C PRO A 183 4.83 14.89 -5.59
N TYR A 184 3.99 15.26 -6.54
CA TYR A 184 4.38 15.81 -7.85
C TYR A 184 3.53 17.04 -8.16
N ASP A 185 4.18 18.19 -8.37
CA ASP A 185 3.51 19.45 -8.63
C ASP A 185 3.11 19.60 -10.10
N GLY A 186 1.81 19.82 -10.33
CA GLY A 186 1.27 20.37 -11.57
C GLY A 186 1.14 21.90 -11.49
N GLN A 187 0.51 22.53 -12.48
CA GLN A 187 0.36 23.98 -12.51
C GLN A 187 -0.60 24.50 -11.42
N SER A 188 -1.78 23.89 -11.29
CA SER A 188 -2.84 24.28 -10.34
C SER A 188 -3.23 23.17 -9.36
N TYR A 189 -2.53 22.03 -9.41
CA TYR A 189 -2.86 20.84 -8.64
C TYR A 189 -1.58 20.10 -8.22
N ARG A 190 -1.70 19.21 -7.23
CA ARG A 190 -0.63 18.30 -6.80
C ARG A 190 -1.11 16.85 -6.86
N LEU A 191 -0.29 15.99 -7.45
CA LEU A 191 -0.50 14.54 -7.50
C LEU A 191 0.32 13.87 -6.40
N TYR A 192 -0.23 12.81 -5.81
CA TYR A 192 0.43 12.00 -4.79
C TYR A 192 0.47 10.55 -5.26
N ASP A 193 1.67 10.00 -5.45
CA ASP A 193 1.86 8.55 -5.66
C ASP A 193 1.82 7.85 -4.31
N VAL A 194 0.75 7.09 -4.06
CA VAL A 194 0.61 6.34 -2.81
C VAL A 194 1.20 4.94 -3.02
N PRO A 195 2.16 4.49 -2.18
CA PRO A 195 2.67 3.13 -2.19
C PRO A 195 1.55 2.11 -2.33
N GLY A 196 1.69 1.20 -3.29
CA GLY A 196 0.72 0.12 -3.51
C GLY A 196 0.89 -0.96 -2.46
N LYS A 197 0.57 -0.66 -1.20
CA LYS A 197 0.65 -1.61 -0.11
C LYS A 197 -0.66 -2.38 0.04
N ASN A 198 -0.56 -3.69 0.23
CA ASN A 198 -1.71 -4.59 0.40
C ASN A 198 -1.87 -5.07 1.87
N ASP A 199 -1.19 -4.42 2.82
CA ASP A 199 -1.26 -4.72 4.24
C ASP A 199 -2.28 -3.82 4.96
N ASP A 200 -3.15 -4.45 5.74
CA ASP A 200 -4.30 -3.78 6.35
C ASP A 200 -3.86 -2.68 7.31
N VAL A 201 -2.82 -2.96 8.11
CA VAL A 201 -2.31 -2.12 9.19
C VAL A 201 -1.81 -0.76 8.70
N SER A 202 -1.20 -0.70 7.51
CA SER A 202 -0.59 0.53 6.99
C SER A 202 -1.60 1.68 6.81
N TYR A 203 -2.90 1.38 6.66
CA TYR A 203 -3.94 2.39 6.44
C TYR A 203 -4.65 2.85 7.73
N PHE A 204 -4.53 2.11 8.85
CA PHE A 204 -5.17 2.45 10.13
C PHE A 204 -4.32 3.45 10.95
N THR A 205 -3.90 4.56 10.34
CA THR A 205 -3.15 5.59 11.05
C THR A 205 -3.84 6.95 10.94
N VAL A 206 -3.68 7.77 11.99
CA VAL A 206 -4.21 9.15 12.03
C VAL A 206 -3.69 9.94 10.84
N ASN A 207 -2.43 9.75 10.47
CA ASN A 207 -1.79 10.43 9.35
C ASN A 207 -2.44 10.06 8.01
N TYR A 208 -2.71 8.77 7.77
CA TYR A 208 -3.40 8.34 6.54
C TYR A 208 -4.84 8.82 6.49
N ILE A 209 -5.58 8.77 7.60
CA ILE A 209 -6.95 9.28 7.65
C ILE A 209 -6.99 10.79 7.40
N SER A 210 -6.10 11.54 8.06
CA SER A 210 -5.97 12.99 7.89
C SER A 210 -5.62 13.33 6.44
N PHE A 211 -4.64 12.62 5.86
CA PHE A 211 -4.27 12.72 4.45
C PHE A 211 -5.48 12.46 3.54
N TRP A 212 -6.16 11.32 3.72
CA TRP A 212 -7.35 10.97 2.93
C TRP A 212 -8.41 12.05 2.99
N LYS A 213 -8.72 12.59 4.17
CA LYS A 213 -9.71 13.66 4.32
C LYS A 213 -9.27 14.99 3.69
N GLY A 214 -7.96 15.27 3.65
CA GLY A 214 -7.42 16.48 3.02
C GLY A 214 -7.37 16.44 1.49
N LEU A 215 -7.54 15.27 0.86
CA LEU A 215 -7.54 15.14 -0.59
C LEU A 215 -8.81 15.71 -1.23
N SER A 216 -8.62 16.39 -2.36
CA SER A 216 -9.71 16.83 -3.23
C SER A 216 -10.24 15.65 -4.05
N TYR A 217 -9.35 14.80 -4.56
CA TYR A 217 -9.70 13.62 -5.36
C TYR A 217 -8.90 12.38 -4.92
N ARG A 218 -9.59 11.24 -4.92
CA ARG A 218 -9.04 9.93 -4.54
C ARG A 218 -9.19 9.01 -5.74
N LEU A 219 -8.11 8.80 -6.48
CA LEU A 219 -8.12 8.07 -7.73
C LEU A 219 -7.70 6.63 -7.47
N ILE A 220 -8.65 5.69 -7.53
CA ILE A 220 -8.37 4.27 -7.31
C ILE A 220 -8.19 3.61 -8.67
N ILE A 221 -6.96 3.17 -8.94
CA ILE A 221 -6.56 2.58 -10.21
C ILE A 221 -6.64 1.07 -10.12
N ILE A 222 -7.44 0.49 -11.02
CA ILE A 222 -7.61 -0.96 -11.21
C ILE A 222 -7.33 -1.31 -12.67
N ASN A 223 -6.98 -2.57 -12.96
CA ASN A 223 -6.84 -3.04 -14.35
C ASN A 223 -7.98 -3.98 -14.75
N HIS A 224 -8.39 -4.89 -13.86
CA HIS A 224 -9.29 -6.00 -14.22
C HIS A 224 -10.54 -6.11 -13.37
N THR A 225 -10.42 -5.83 -12.07
CA THR A 225 -11.53 -6.00 -11.13
C THR A 225 -11.44 -4.98 -9.99
N VAL A 226 -12.59 -4.57 -9.49
CA VAL A 226 -12.71 -3.71 -8.30
C VAL A 226 -12.22 -4.43 -7.05
N LYS A 227 -12.24 -5.78 -7.07
CA LYS A 227 -11.85 -6.65 -5.97
C LYS A 227 -10.39 -6.49 -5.56
N GLU A 228 -9.53 -6.02 -6.48
CA GLU A 228 -8.12 -5.69 -6.21
C GLU A 228 -7.95 -4.62 -5.13
N MET A 229 -8.94 -3.73 -4.96
CA MET A 229 -8.85 -2.56 -4.09
C MET A 229 -9.97 -2.50 -3.04
N THR A 230 -10.74 -3.58 -2.86
CA THR A 230 -11.92 -3.61 -1.97
C THR A 230 -11.61 -3.13 -0.54
N LYS A 231 -10.41 -3.42 -0.01
CA LYS A 231 -10.06 -3.00 1.36
C LYS A 231 -9.98 -1.48 1.50
N VAL A 232 -9.18 -0.83 0.64
CA VAL A 232 -9.06 0.63 0.61
C VAL A 232 -10.43 1.27 0.35
N ILE A 233 -11.18 0.71 -0.61
CA ILE A 233 -12.53 1.17 -0.96
C ILE A 233 -13.47 1.10 0.24
N LYS A 234 -13.55 -0.05 0.93
CA LYS A 234 -14.40 -0.22 2.12
C LYS A 234 -14.02 0.74 3.24
N LEU A 235 -12.73 1.02 3.43
CA LEU A 235 -12.30 2.00 4.42
C LEU A 235 -12.76 3.41 4.04
N LEU A 236 -12.64 3.81 2.77
CA LEU A 236 -13.14 5.10 2.29
C LEU A 236 -14.67 5.21 2.44
N ASP A 237 -15.41 4.18 2.05
CA ASP A 237 -16.87 4.10 2.22
C ASP A 237 -17.26 4.19 3.70
N ALA A 238 -16.54 3.50 4.59
CA ALA A 238 -16.80 3.51 6.03
C ALA A 238 -16.72 4.92 6.62
N ILE A 239 -15.84 5.77 6.11
CA ILE A 239 -15.69 7.17 6.54
C ILE A 239 -16.34 8.17 5.57
N GLN A 240 -17.21 7.67 4.69
CA GLN A 240 -18.05 8.44 3.77
C GLN A 240 -17.26 9.37 2.83
N LEU A 241 -16.04 8.96 2.44
CA LEU A 241 -15.24 9.68 1.48
C LEU A 241 -15.52 9.20 0.05
N GLN A 242 -15.72 10.17 -0.85
CA GLN A 242 -15.91 9.90 -2.27
C GLN A 242 -14.56 9.67 -2.99
N TYR A 243 -14.59 8.86 -4.04
CA TYR A 243 -13.45 8.49 -4.87
C TYR A 243 -13.87 8.24 -6.32
N ASP A 244 -12.89 8.27 -7.22
CA ASP A 244 -13.06 7.97 -8.64
C ASP A 244 -12.35 6.64 -8.94
N LEU A 245 -13.04 5.75 -9.64
CA LEU A 245 -12.48 4.50 -10.12
C LEU A 245 -11.90 4.71 -11.53
N ILE A 246 -10.64 4.35 -11.71
CA ILE A 246 -9.95 4.42 -13.00
C ILE A 246 -9.57 3.00 -13.42
N VAL A 247 -10.25 2.51 -14.46
CA VAL A 247 -9.88 1.29 -15.17
C VAL A 247 -8.78 1.65 -16.16
N ASN A 248 -7.54 1.40 -15.78
CA ASN A 248 -6.38 1.65 -16.62
C ASN A 248 -6.08 0.45 -17.52
N LYS A 249 -5.25 0.66 -18.55
CA LYS A 249 -4.86 -0.34 -19.55
C LYS A 249 -6.07 -0.95 -20.27
N PHE A 250 -7.12 -0.16 -20.46
CA PHE A 250 -8.35 -0.61 -21.11
C PHE A 250 -8.15 -1.00 -22.59
N ASP A 251 -7.00 -0.67 -23.17
CA ASP A 251 -6.55 -1.15 -24.47
C ASP A 251 -6.29 -2.66 -24.51
N GLN A 252 -6.07 -3.30 -23.35
CA GLN A 252 -5.90 -4.74 -23.24
C GLN A 252 -7.23 -5.50 -23.38
N VAL A 253 -8.36 -4.81 -23.25
CA VAL A 253 -9.68 -5.39 -23.49
C VAL A 253 -10.00 -5.34 -24.99
N PRO A 254 -10.26 -6.51 -25.63
CA PRO A 254 -10.65 -6.58 -27.03
C PRO A 254 -11.83 -5.65 -27.33
N PRO A 255 -11.83 -4.89 -28.44
CA PRO A 255 -12.90 -3.94 -28.76
C PRO A 255 -14.32 -4.51 -28.65
N GLU A 256 -14.50 -5.76 -29.04
CA GLU A 256 -15.76 -6.51 -29.01
C GLU A 256 -16.24 -6.89 -27.60
N GLU A 257 -15.34 -6.93 -26.61
CA GLU A 257 -15.64 -7.27 -25.20
C GLU A 257 -15.77 -6.03 -24.32
N ARG A 258 -15.44 -4.83 -24.82
CA ARG A 258 -15.35 -3.61 -24.01
C ARG A 258 -16.63 -3.25 -23.29
N ASP A 259 -17.78 -3.36 -23.95
CA ASP A 259 -19.07 -3.01 -23.33
C ASP A 259 -19.45 -4.01 -22.24
N GLN A 260 -19.19 -5.30 -22.47
CA GLN A 260 -19.38 -6.35 -21.47
C GLN A 260 -18.46 -6.13 -20.27
N PHE A 261 -17.18 -5.81 -20.51
CA PHE A 261 -16.23 -5.52 -19.45
C PHE A 261 -16.63 -4.26 -18.64
N LYS A 262 -17.09 -3.19 -19.32
CA LYS A 262 -17.62 -2.00 -18.64
C LYS A 262 -18.80 -2.36 -17.74
N GLN A 263 -19.72 -3.19 -18.23
CA GLN A 263 -20.86 -3.65 -17.43
C GLN A 263 -20.42 -4.50 -16.24
N GLN A 264 -19.47 -5.43 -16.45
CA GLN A 264 -18.91 -6.26 -15.38
C GLN A 264 -18.34 -5.39 -14.24
N ILE A 265 -17.54 -4.37 -14.55
CA ILE A 265 -16.98 -3.48 -13.50
C ILE A 265 -18.10 -2.76 -12.74
N ARG A 266 -19.19 -2.35 -13.41
CA ARG A 266 -20.34 -1.73 -12.75
C ARG A 266 -21.08 -2.71 -11.85
N ASP A 267 -21.28 -3.94 -12.32
CA ASP A 267 -21.90 -5.01 -11.54
C ASP A 267 -21.05 -5.32 -10.30
N GLU A 268 -19.73 -5.40 -10.44
CA GLU A 268 -18.81 -5.58 -9.30
C GLU A 268 -18.90 -4.43 -8.28
N CYS A 269 -19.05 -3.17 -8.73
CA CYS A 269 -19.28 -2.05 -7.82
C CYS A 269 -20.59 -2.23 -7.03
N GLN A 270 -21.66 -2.70 -7.68
CA GLN A 270 -22.95 -2.95 -7.03
C GLN A 270 -22.90 -4.15 -6.08
N GLU A 271 -22.27 -5.25 -6.49
CA GLU A 271 -22.07 -6.45 -5.67
C GLU A 271 -21.27 -6.15 -4.41
N CYS A 272 -20.23 -5.32 -4.54
CA CYS A 272 -19.42 -4.86 -3.41
C CYS A 272 -20.12 -3.78 -2.58
N GLN A 273 -21.31 -3.31 -3.00
CA GLN A 273 -22.11 -2.28 -2.34
C GLN A 273 -21.36 -0.96 -2.17
N LEU A 274 -20.55 -0.59 -3.17
CA LEU A 274 -19.72 0.61 -3.11
C LEU A 274 -20.58 1.88 -3.06
N GLN A 275 -20.32 2.75 -2.09
CA GLN A 275 -21.14 3.95 -1.85
C GLN A 275 -20.46 5.26 -2.28
N GLY A 276 -19.12 5.29 -2.31
CA GLY A 276 -18.32 6.48 -2.58
C GLY A 276 -17.87 6.67 -4.03
N VAL A 277 -18.35 5.87 -4.99
CA VAL A 277 -17.93 5.99 -6.39
C VAL A 277 -18.59 7.22 -7.04
N ASN A 278 -17.79 8.26 -7.33
CA ASN A 278 -18.23 9.44 -8.08
C ASN A 278 -18.28 9.15 -9.59
N HIS A 279 -17.17 8.68 -10.15
CA HIS A 279 -17.02 8.41 -11.56
C HIS A 279 -16.28 7.09 -11.80
N LEU A 280 -16.50 6.55 -12.99
CA LEU A 280 -15.83 5.35 -13.49
C LEU A 280 -15.24 5.65 -14.87
N TRP A 281 -13.92 5.74 -14.94
CA TRP A 281 -13.17 6.14 -16.14
C TRP A 281 -12.50 4.92 -16.77
N PHE A 282 -12.61 4.76 -18.10
CA PHE A 282 -11.95 3.67 -18.83
C PHE A 282 -10.88 4.25 -19.74
N VAL A 283 -9.61 4.10 -19.35
CA VAL A 283 -8.51 4.86 -19.95
C VAL A 283 -7.29 4.00 -20.28
N ASN A 284 -6.37 4.58 -21.04
CA ASN A 284 -5.01 4.09 -21.18
C ASN A 284 -4.04 5.26 -20.96
N ALA A 285 -3.38 5.30 -19.80
CA ALA A 285 -2.41 6.33 -19.49
C ALA A 285 -1.24 6.37 -20.50
N GLN A 286 -0.80 5.23 -21.05
CA GLN A 286 0.29 5.22 -22.03
C GLN A 286 -0.13 5.78 -23.39
N ARG A 287 -1.41 5.65 -23.74
CA ARG A 287 -1.97 6.08 -25.02
C ARG A 287 -3.30 6.82 -24.81
N PRO A 288 -3.28 8.03 -24.22
CA PRO A 288 -4.50 8.78 -23.91
C PRO A 288 -5.43 9.00 -25.09
N GLN A 289 -4.85 9.14 -26.30
CA GLN A 289 -5.60 9.37 -27.54
C GLN A 289 -6.51 8.19 -27.94
N GLN A 290 -6.24 6.97 -27.46
CA GLN A 290 -7.05 5.79 -27.79
C GLN A 290 -8.43 5.82 -27.10
N PHE A 291 -8.51 6.49 -25.94
CA PHE A 291 -9.74 6.65 -25.16
C PHE A 291 -9.95 8.14 -24.87
N GLN A 292 -9.91 8.93 -25.94
CA GLN A 292 -9.81 10.38 -25.86
C GLN A 292 -10.98 11.03 -25.08
N THR A 293 -12.20 10.50 -25.24
CA THR A 293 -13.38 11.02 -24.51
C THR A 293 -13.20 10.88 -23.01
N ASP A 294 -13.10 9.66 -22.48
CA ASP A 294 -12.92 9.39 -21.05
C ASP A 294 -11.66 10.08 -20.49
N TRP A 295 -10.55 10.10 -21.25
CA TRP A 295 -9.33 10.76 -20.80
C TRP A 295 -9.49 12.28 -20.65
N ILE A 296 -10.04 12.95 -21.67
CA ILE A 296 -10.21 14.41 -21.66
C ILE A 296 -11.23 14.81 -20.60
N GLU A 297 -12.34 14.08 -20.48
CA GLU A 297 -13.36 14.34 -19.46
C GLU A 297 -12.77 14.18 -18.06
N MET A 298 -12.04 13.10 -17.81
CA MET A 298 -11.34 12.88 -16.54
C MET A 298 -10.35 14.00 -16.25
N VAL A 299 -9.46 14.35 -17.18
CA VAL A 299 -8.48 15.44 -16.96
C VAL A 299 -9.19 16.75 -16.67
N ASN A 300 -10.20 17.12 -17.45
CA ASN A 300 -10.96 18.34 -17.23
C ASN A 300 -11.64 18.36 -15.86
N TYR A 301 -12.24 17.25 -15.44
CA TYR A 301 -12.87 17.11 -14.12
C TYR A 301 -11.85 17.26 -12.98
N LEU A 302 -10.64 16.71 -13.16
CA LEU A 302 -9.59 16.71 -12.16
C LEU A 302 -8.83 18.04 -12.07
N THR A 303 -8.71 18.78 -13.17
CA THR A 303 -7.86 19.98 -13.25
C THR A 303 -8.61 21.31 -13.34
N ASN A 304 -9.83 21.35 -13.88
CA ASN A 304 -10.65 22.58 -14.01
C ASN A 304 -11.59 22.78 -12.82
#